data_AF-A0A661R5I1-F1
#
_entry.id   AF-A0A661R5I1-F1
#
_cell.length_a   1.000
_cell.length_b   1.000
_cell.length_c   1.000
_cell.angle_alpha   90.00
_cell.angle_beta   90.00
_cell.angle_gamma   90.00
#
_symmetry.space_group_name_H-M   'P 1'
#
loop_
_entity.id
_entity.type
_entity.pdbx_description
1 polymer ?
#
loop_
_entity_poly.entity_id
_entity_poly.type
_entity_poly.pdbx_seq_one_letter_code
_entity_poly.pdbx_strand_id
1 'polypeptide(L)'
;MDIKSDFSAQICVTPSDSLIAAARGDVPADLLIRDVQVADLLLGRIYPADVAIKDGWICGIGPGYSGVRELDGQGAILAPGFMDAHTHLESTCLTPSAITRAGPFFTERSPWYVIPMKLQTWPGSPG
;
A
#
# COMPACT_ATOMS: atom_id res chain seq x y z
N MET A 1 -17.92 36.53 -10.12
CA MET A 1 -17.40 36.38 -8.74
C MET A 1 -18.54 35.77 -7.95
N ASP A 2 -18.65 34.45 -8.00
CA ASP A 2 -19.77 33.71 -7.42
C ASP A 2 -19.36 33.09 -6.09
N ILE A 3 -20.08 33.50 -5.04
CA ILE A 3 -20.00 33.08 -3.64
C ILE A 3 -20.61 31.67 -3.45
N LYS A 4 -20.25 30.73 -4.33
CA LYS A 4 -20.63 29.31 -4.23
C LYS A 4 -19.43 28.37 -4.13
N SER A 5 -18.22 28.91 -4.05
CA SER A 5 -16.98 28.12 -3.92
C SER A 5 -16.60 27.78 -2.48
N ASP A 6 -17.25 28.41 -1.50
CA ASP A 6 -16.90 28.26 -0.09
C ASP A 6 -18.10 27.63 0.64
N PHE A 7 -17.87 26.56 1.39
CA PHE A 7 -18.85 25.75 2.16
C PHE A 7 -19.54 24.58 1.45
N SER A 8 -18.77 23.50 1.27
CA SER A 8 -19.25 22.15 1.59
C SER A 8 -18.08 21.21 1.87
N ALA A 9 -17.58 21.27 3.11
CA ALA A 9 -16.86 20.16 3.71
C ALA A 9 -17.86 19.02 3.94
N GLN A 10 -18.17 18.27 2.90
CA GLN A 10 -18.57 16.87 3.04
C GLN A 10 -17.29 16.06 2.93
N ILE A 11 -17.02 15.21 3.91
CA ILE A 11 -16.18 14.03 3.72
C ILE A 11 -16.94 13.12 2.76
N CYS A 12 -16.94 13.50 1.49
CA CYS A 12 -17.30 12.66 0.37
C CYS A 12 -15.94 12.36 -0.25
N VAL A 13 -15.43 11.15 -0.03
CA VAL A 13 -14.21 10.69 -0.74
C VAL A 13 -14.65 10.44 -2.18
N THR A 14 -14.88 11.50 -2.93
CA THR A 14 -15.06 11.39 -4.38
C THR A 14 -13.70 11.09 -4.95
N PRO A 15 -13.50 9.92 -5.58
CA PRO A 15 -12.24 9.64 -6.25
C PRO A 15 -11.99 10.74 -7.28
N SER A 16 -10.77 11.28 -7.30
CA SER A 16 -10.38 12.33 -8.24
C SER A 16 -10.52 11.82 -9.68
N ASP A 17 -10.80 12.72 -10.63
CA ASP A 17 -10.89 12.36 -12.05
C ASP A 17 -9.57 11.72 -12.54
N SER A 18 -8.42 12.16 -11.99
CA SER A 18 -7.10 11.56 -12.24
C SER A 18 -7.01 10.12 -11.76
N LEU A 19 -7.55 9.81 -10.59
CA LEU A 19 -7.55 8.46 -10.02
C LEU A 19 -8.41 7.52 -10.85
N ILE A 20 -9.58 7.97 -11.29
CA ILE A 20 -10.49 7.19 -12.14
C ILE A 20 -9.87 6.94 -13.51
N ALA A 21 -9.25 7.95 -14.12
CA ALA A 21 -8.54 7.80 -15.40
C ALA A 21 -7.35 6.81 -15.28
N ALA A 22 -6.60 6.87 -14.17
CA ALA A 22 -5.49 5.96 -13.92
C ALA A 22 -5.96 4.52 -13.69
N ALA A 23 -7.08 4.34 -12.99
CA ALA A 23 -7.71 3.03 -12.77
C ALA A 23 -8.20 2.38 -14.07
N ARG A 24 -8.55 3.18 -15.09
CA ARG A 24 -8.90 2.70 -16.44
C ARG A 24 -7.69 2.39 -17.31
N GLY A 25 -6.50 2.87 -16.93
CA GLY A 25 -5.29 2.79 -17.75
C GLY A 25 -5.18 3.91 -18.79
N ASP A 26 -6.05 4.92 -18.76
CA ASP A 26 -6.03 6.06 -19.70
C ASP A 26 -4.84 6.99 -19.45
N VAL A 27 -4.37 7.05 -18.20
CA VAL A 27 -3.20 7.83 -17.77
C VAL A 27 -2.27 6.96 -16.91
N PRO A 28 -0.96 7.25 -16.90
CA PRO A 28 -0.03 6.51 -16.05
C PRO A 28 -0.27 6.81 -14.56
N ALA A 29 -0.12 5.77 -13.75
CA ALA A 29 -0.11 5.85 -12.29
C ALA A 29 1.18 6.55 -11.80
N ASP A 30 1.20 7.06 -10.57
CA ASP A 30 2.42 7.70 -10.03
C ASP A 30 3.49 6.67 -9.72
N LEU A 31 3.07 5.50 -9.24
CA LEU A 31 3.91 4.38 -8.93
C LEU A 31 3.24 3.08 -9.40
N LEU A 32 4.00 2.25 -10.09
CA LEU A 32 3.64 0.89 -10.44
C LEU A 32 4.63 -0.07 -9.78
N ILE A 33 4.12 -1.04 -9.04
CA ILE A 33 4.90 -2.13 -8.46
C ILE A 33 4.63 -3.37 -9.31
N ARG A 34 5.65 -3.86 -10.00
CA ARG A 34 5.56 -5.01 -10.91
C ARG A 34 6.11 -6.27 -10.28
N ASP A 35 5.67 -7.41 -10.79
CA ASP A 35 6.16 -8.74 -10.38
C ASP A 35 6.10 -8.93 -8.87
N VAL A 36 4.92 -8.71 -8.27
CA VAL A 36 4.68 -8.98 -6.85
C VAL A 36 3.63 -10.04 -6.63
N GLN A 37 3.72 -10.68 -5.47
CA GLN A 37 2.72 -11.60 -4.98
C GLN A 37 1.79 -10.87 -3.99
N VAL A 38 0.59 -10.52 -4.42
CA VAL A 38 -0.38 -9.78 -3.59
C VAL A 38 -1.04 -10.75 -2.60
N ALA A 39 -0.93 -10.42 -1.31
CA ALA A 39 -1.59 -11.14 -0.23
C ALA A 39 -3.04 -10.63 -0.05
N ASP A 40 -4.00 -11.40 -0.55
CA ASP A 40 -5.42 -11.18 -0.33
C ASP A 40 -5.85 -11.87 0.96
N LEU A 41 -5.81 -11.08 2.04
CA LEU A 41 -6.11 -11.52 3.39
C LEU A 41 -7.60 -11.80 3.60
N LEU A 42 -8.48 -11.24 2.74
CA LEU A 42 -9.91 -11.49 2.82
C LEU A 42 -10.22 -12.93 2.40
N LEU A 43 -9.58 -13.39 1.33
CA LEU A 43 -9.76 -14.75 0.80
C LEU A 43 -8.67 -15.73 1.26
N GLY A 44 -7.65 -15.27 1.97
CA GLY A 44 -6.54 -16.09 2.45
C GLY A 44 -5.65 -16.65 1.34
N ARG A 45 -5.49 -15.91 0.24
CA ARG A 45 -4.70 -16.35 -0.93
C ARG A 45 -3.58 -15.38 -1.26
N ILE A 46 -2.56 -15.89 -1.93
CA ILE A 46 -1.46 -15.11 -2.48
C ILE A 46 -1.46 -15.33 -3.99
N TYR A 47 -1.45 -14.27 -4.79
CA TYR A 47 -1.46 -14.37 -6.24
C TYR A 47 -0.54 -13.34 -6.91
N PRO A 48 0.03 -13.66 -8.07
CA PRO A 48 0.87 -12.71 -8.81
C PRO A 48 0.00 -11.60 -9.42
N ALA A 49 0.39 -10.34 -9.21
CA ALA A 49 -0.22 -9.18 -9.84
C ALA A 49 0.71 -7.97 -9.79
N ASP A 50 0.48 -7.00 -10.66
CA ASP A 50 1.08 -5.67 -10.55
C ASP A 50 0.12 -4.75 -9.77
N VAL A 51 0.65 -3.77 -9.05
CA VAL A 51 -0.15 -2.83 -8.25
C VAL A 51 0.16 -1.40 -8.65
N ALA A 52 -0.87 -0.68 -9.08
CA ALA A 52 -0.79 0.69 -9.53
C ALA A 52 -1.33 1.65 -8.46
N ILE A 53 -0.60 2.74 -8.21
CA ILE A 53 -0.88 3.71 -7.16
C ILE A 53 -0.91 5.12 -7.77
N LYS A 54 -1.98 5.86 -7.47
CA LYS A 54 -2.18 7.24 -7.90
C LYS A 54 -2.69 8.08 -6.74
N ASP A 55 -2.08 9.24 -6.52
CA ASP A 55 -2.49 10.19 -5.47
C ASP A 55 -2.56 9.56 -4.05
N GLY A 56 -1.72 8.55 -3.78
CA GLY A 56 -1.70 7.81 -2.52
C GLY A 56 -2.74 6.70 -2.39
N TRP A 57 -3.55 6.46 -3.41
CA TRP A 57 -4.57 5.41 -3.46
C TRP A 57 -4.17 4.30 -4.43
N ILE A 58 -4.54 3.06 -4.12
CA ILE A 58 -4.41 1.95 -5.06
C ILE A 58 -5.47 2.13 -6.15
N CYS A 59 -5.05 2.40 -7.39
CA CYS A 59 -5.95 2.62 -8.51
C CYS A 59 -6.29 1.33 -9.27
N GLY A 60 -5.43 0.31 -9.18
CA GLY A 60 -5.64 -0.96 -9.86
C GLY A 60 -4.68 -2.06 -9.40
N ILE A 61 -5.15 -3.31 -9.52
CA ILE A 61 -4.38 -4.52 -9.26
C ILE A 61 -4.54 -5.42 -10.50
N GLY A 62 -3.44 -5.81 -11.12
CA GLY A 62 -3.43 -6.62 -12.34
C GLY A 62 -2.50 -6.06 -13.42
N PRO A 63 -2.40 -6.75 -14.57
CA PRO A 63 -1.53 -6.32 -15.65
C PRO A 63 -2.12 -5.15 -16.45
N GLY A 64 -1.29 -4.49 -17.26
CA GLY A 64 -1.73 -3.49 -18.25
C GLY A 64 -1.70 -2.04 -17.77
N TYR A 65 -1.18 -1.78 -16.56
CA TYR A 65 -0.93 -0.42 -16.07
C TYR A 65 0.47 0.06 -16.46
N SER A 66 0.61 1.37 -16.55
CA SER A 66 1.91 2.04 -16.69
C SER A 66 2.12 2.99 -15.52
N GLY A 67 3.36 3.09 -15.04
CA GLY A 67 3.72 3.98 -13.93
C GLY A 67 4.73 5.03 -14.36
N VAL A 68 4.61 6.25 -13.81
CA VAL A 68 5.66 7.29 -13.91
C VAL A 68 6.93 6.81 -13.21
N ARG A 69 6.78 6.13 -12.07
CA ARG A 69 7.83 5.34 -11.43
C ARG A 69 7.44 3.89 -11.43
N GLU A 70 8.39 3.02 -11.72
CA GLU A 70 8.17 1.58 -11.74
C GLU A 70 9.17 0.92 -10.79
N LEU A 71 8.68 0.11 -9.87
CA LEU A 71 9.46 -0.71 -8.94
C LEU A 71 9.26 -2.17 -9.31
N ASP A 72 10.35 -2.90 -9.46
CA ASP A 72 10.32 -4.35 -9.65
C ASP A 72 10.36 -5.03 -8.26
N GLY A 73 9.31 -5.79 -7.97
CA GLY A 73 9.12 -6.52 -6.72
C GLY A 73 9.79 -7.89 -6.69
N GLN A 74 10.32 -8.39 -7.81
CA GLN A 74 11.11 -9.64 -7.88
C GLN A 74 10.40 -10.85 -7.27
N GLY A 75 9.08 -10.95 -7.46
CA GLY A 75 8.23 -12.03 -6.97
C GLY A 75 7.96 -12.00 -5.46
N ALA A 76 8.35 -10.94 -4.75
CA ALA A 76 8.15 -10.90 -3.31
C ALA A 76 6.75 -10.40 -2.92
N ILE A 77 6.40 -10.61 -1.65
CA ILE A 77 5.01 -10.54 -1.20
C ILE A 77 4.65 -9.10 -0.87
N LEU A 78 3.61 -8.59 -1.51
CA LEU A 78 2.99 -7.32 -1.20
C LEU A 78 1.81 -7.56 -0.26
N ALA A 79 1.91 -7.05 0.97
CA ALA A 79 0.87 -7.13 1.98
C ALA A 79 0.44 -5.73 2.43
N PRO A 80 -0.79 -5.57 2.93
CA PRO A 80 -1.19 -4.35 3.64
C PRO A 80 -0.25 -4.06 4.80
N GLY A 81 -0.12 -2.78 5.13
CA GLY A 81 0.64 -2.36 6.30
C GLY A 81 0.14 -3.00 7.59
N PHE A 82 1.05 -3.47 8.46
CA PHE A 82 0.71 -3.93 9.79
C PHE A 82 0.12 -2.77 10.62
N MET A 83 -1.02 -3.03 11.24
CA MET A 83 -1.68 -2.12 12.16
C MET A 83 -1.58 -2.70 13.56
N ASP A 84 -0.97 -1.93 14.48
CA ASP A 84 -1.02 -2.25 15.91
C ASP A 84 -2.23 -1.55 16.52
N ALA A 85 -3.19 -2.34 17.00
CA ALA A 85 -4.41 -1.85 17.62
C ALA A 85 -4.21 -1.41 19.08
N HIS A 86 -3.08 -1.78 19.70
CA HIS A 86 -2.88 -1.54 21.11
C HIS A 86 -1.39 -1.49 21.50
N THR A 87 -0.82 -0.30 21.33
CA THR A 87 0.50 0.04 21.88
C THR A 87 0.37 1.14 22.92
N HIS A 88 1.07 0.99 24.05
CA HIS A 88 1.37 2.11 24.94
C HIS A 88 2.69 2.73 24.52
N LEU A 89 2.64 3.94 23.96
CA LEU A 89 3.84 4.65 23.50
C LEU A 89 4.81 4.89 24.66
N GLU A 90 4.27 5.14 25.85
CA GLU A 90 5.00 5.40 27.10
C GLU A 90 5.82 4.20 27.56
N SER A 91 5.35 2.98 27.27
CA SER A 91 6.04 1.74 27.65
C SER A 91 7.25 1.43 26.78
N THR A 92 7.40 2.12 25.64
CA THR A 92 8.55 1.91 24.75
C THR A 92 9.81 2.58 25.27
N CYS A 93 9.70 3.48 26.27
CA CYS A 93 10.79 4.33 26.76
C CYS A 93 11.48 5.15 25.64
N LEU A 94 10.83 5.30 24.48
CA LEU A 94 11.30 6.06 23.34
C LEU A 94 10.47 7.33 23.18
N THR A 95 11.07 8.37 22.62
CA THR A 95 10.31 9.53 22.17
C THR A 95 9.45 9.15 20.97
N PRO A 96 8.31 9.81 20.71
CA PRO A 96 7.49 9.55 19.53
C PRO A 96 8.28 9.57 18.22
N SER A 97 9.22 10.50 18.07
CA SER A 97 10.11 10.58 16.90
C SER A 97 11.12 9.45 16.79
N ALA A 98 11.54 8.86 17.92
CA ALA A 98 12.36 7.66 17.94
C ALA A 98 11.52 6.41 17.60
N ILE A 99 10.26 6.32 18.04
CA ILE A 99 9.33 5.25 17.68
C ILE A 99 9.04 5.28 16.17
N THR A 100 8.78 6.45 15.58
CA THR A 100 8.59 6.60 14.12
C THR A 100 9.78 6.09 13.31
N ARG A 101 11.00 6.23 13.84
CA ARG A 101 12.25 5.85 13.17
C ARG A 101 12.65 4.40 13.40
N ALA A 102 12.41 3.88 14.62
CA ALA A 102 12.78 2.53 15.04
C ALA A 102 11.68 1.50 14.77
N GLY A 103 10.42 1.95 14.76
CA GLY A 103 9.29 1.12 14.40
C GLY A 103 9.40 0.70 12.93
N PRO A 104 9.03 -0.53 12.58
CA PRO A 104 9.09 -1.02 11.21
C PRO A 104 8.12 -0.31 10.23
N PHE A 105 7.46 0.78 10.64
CA PHE A 105 6.17 1.14 10.05
C PHE A 105 5.88 2.62 9.72
N PHE A 106 6.74 3.59 10.07
CA PHE A 106 6.39 5.01 9.86
C PHE A 106 7.57 5.91 9.44
N THR A 107 8.53 5.42 8.65
CA THR A 107 9.49 6.35 8.03
C THR A 107 8.92 6.89 6.73
N GLU A 108 9.04 8.20 6.51
CA GLU A 108 8.62 8.98 5.32
C GLU A 108 9.27 8.51 3.99
N ARG A 109 9.93 7.34 3.96
CA ARG A 109 10.75 6.86 2.85
C ARG A 109 10.31 5.56 2.21
N SER A 110 9.25 4.90 2.64
CA SER A 110 8.84 3.64 1.98
C SER A 110 7.35 3.32 2.17
N PRO A 111 6.47 3.74 1.25
CA PRO A 111 5.05 3.37 1.31
C PRO A 111 4.79 1.88 1.03
N TRP A 112 5.81 1.07 0.69
CA TRP A 112 5.62 -0.33 0.31
C TRP A 112 6.78 -1.17 0.84
N TYR A 113 6.46 -2.19 1.64
CA TYR A 113 7.42 -3.22 2.00
C TYR A 113 7.06 -4.49 1.23
N VAL A 114 7.91 -4.81 0.27
CA VAL A 114 7.94 -6.11 -0.39
C VAL A 114 8.65 -7.04 0.59
N ILE A 115 7.90 -7.93 1.26
CA ILE A 115 8.48 -8.86 2.24
C ILE A 115 9.00 -10.09 1.48
N PRO A 116 10.32 -10.36 1.44
CA PRO A 116 10.82 -11.65 1.01
C PRO A 116 10.54 -12.67 2.13
N MET A 117 9.36 -13.29 2.11
CA MET A 117 9.05 -14.35 3.06
C MET A 117 9.68 -15.65 2.54
N LYS A 118 10.81 -16.07 3.11
CA LYS A 118 11.19 -17.49 3.06
C LYS A 118 10.17 -18.25 3.89
N LEU A 119 9.42 -19.14 3.24
CA LEU A 119 8.49 -20.06 3.90
C LEU A 119 9.28 -20.88 4.93
N GLN A 120 9.21 -20.49 6.19
CA GLN A 120 9.83 -21.22 7.28
C GLN A 120 8.88 -22.36 7.64
N THR A 121 9.01 -23.48 6.94
CA THR A 121 8.25 -24.70 7.21
C THR A 121 8.59 -25.21 8.62
N TRP A 122 7.57 -25.38 9.44
CA TRP A 122 7.67 -26.00 10.76
C TRP A 122 8.03 -27.49 10.61
N PRO A 123 9.03 -28.03 11.32
CA PRO A 123 9.52 -29.39 11.11
C PRO A 123 8.61 -30.49 11.70
N GLY A 124 7.28 -30.32 11.67
CA GLY A 124 6.36 -31.20 12.41
C GLY A 124 4.92 -31.32 11.91
N SER A 125 4.56 -30.97 10.67
CA SER A 125 3.22 -31.30 10.15
C SER A 125 3.21 -32.72 9.54
N PRO A 126 2.34 -33.64 10.00
CA PRO A 126 2.12 -34.92 9.32
C PRO A 126 1.43 -34.67 7.97
N GLY A 127 1.83 -35.44 6.95
CA GLY A 127 1.29 -35.39 5.59
C GLY A 127 -0.05 -36.09 5.42
#